data_AF-A0A661NCU3-F1
#
_entry.id   AF-A0A661NCU3-F1
#
_cell.length_a   1.000
_cell.length_b   1.000
_cell.length_c   1.000
_cell.angle_alpha   90.00
_cell.angle_beta   90.00
_cell.angle_gamma   90.00
#
_symmetry.space_group_name_H-M   'P 1'
#
loop_
_entity.id
_entity.type
_entity.pdbx_description
1 polymer ?
#
loop_
_entity_poly.entity_id
_entity_poly.type
_entity_poly.pdbx_seq_one_letter_code
_entity_poly.pdbx_strand_id
1 'polypeptide(L)'
;MPATFATTFIRSDRRRKVTRVYIALWDPRLVQLNMMAGLAEPKSATGATGPGFIPREPTVLRRVAAAMNSGFQALHGEYGMMSDGVIYLPPKPYGATVTLQRNGDIGFGTWPLDTQIPEALASYRQNMTPMVLDGKFNPYGRTWWGGTPADWEDRTHTVRTGICLTEEGFVGYFYGADLSPKALGKAMVLARCSYGIALDMNAGHSGLEFYRVAPSPEFEPLGRPLRRDWEREGKVRGLDGWQFRARRLIRGMGLMYFPRYIGREGRDFFYLTLRYVLPGRPLEPLSGAKPATGDGQWRVKGLAQHGFPYAVATTEAALPSGRRVQVLKLDPRMLTAAGLKENATKSGAATVAVINPNAEPETGALSLWLSTQAFAVGQGPAVAGSVRIASGVPASAGGVAAAALGVQDASGMMVYVELSGAPEDEPGTTDGAELAALLRALGSTDAILLSAPLPLALGGDTDLAQQAVRLAPSDEVVVLVRQPGPGARRIFEDTPIVPVESWHPLQSRRIRYFKKKKKEAADS
;
A
#
# COMPACT_ATOMS: atom_id res chain seq x y z
N MET A 1 16.10 -6.88 0.60
CA MET A 1 15.01 -5.94 0.25
C MET A 1 15.55 -4.52 0.36
N PRO A 2 15.17 -3.59 -0.53
CA PRO A 2 15.55 -2.18 -0.38
C PRO A 2 14.96 -1.59 0.91
N ALA A 3 15.58 -0.53 1.43
CA ALA A 3 15.08 0.16 2.63
C ALA A 3 13.70 0.76 2.37
N THR A 4 12.74 0.51 3.27
CA THR A 4 11.36 1.00 3.14
C THR A 4 11.27 2.53 3.21
N PHE A 5 12.08 3.13 4.09
CA PHE A 5 12.11 4.58 4.32
C PHE A 5 13.55 5.08 4.30
N ALA A 6 13.76 6.25 3.69
CA ALA A 6 14.97 7.04 3.83
C ALA A 6 14.62 8.39 4.49
N THR A 7 15.50 8.90 5.34
CA THR A 7 15.30 10.22 5.95
C THR A 7 16.51 11.11 5.71
N THR A 8 16.27 12.37 5.34
CA THR A 8 17.32 13.37 5.11
C THR A 8 16.81 14.77 5.47
N PHE A 9 17.61 15.81 5.22
CA PHE A 9 17.16 17.18 5.28
C PHE A 9 17.82 18.05 4.21
N ILE A 10 17.10 19.09 3.78
CA ILE A 10 17.58 20.10 2.83
C ILE A 10 17.60 21.47 3.53
N ARG A 11 18.61 22.27 3.23
CA ARG A 11 18.65 23.70 3.57
C ARG A 11 18.31 24.51 2.33
N SER A 12 17.04 24.88 2.19
CA SER A 12 16.53 25.57 0.99
C SER A 12 16.57 27.10 1.06
N ASP A 13 16.86 27.65 2.24
CA ASP A 13 17.02 29.09 2.47
C ASP A 13 18.51 29.46 2.63
N ARG A 14 19.07 30.13 1.61
CA ARG A 14 20.47 30.57 1.61
C ARG A 14 20.74 31.69 2.63
N ARG A 15 19.71 32.48 2.99
CA ARG A 15 19.82 33.57 3.97
C ARG A 15 19.62 33.03 5.40
N ARG A 16 18.76 32.03 5.58
CA ARG A 16 18.51 31.37 6.87
C ARG A 16 19.14 29.98 6.93
N LYS A 17 20.48 29.92 7.08
CA LYS A 17 21.26 28.66 7.05
C LYS A 17 20.89 27.62 8.13
N VAL A 18 20.22 28.04 9.20
CA VAL A 18 19.73 27.16 10.28
C VAL A 18 18.43 26.44 9.92
N THR A 19 17.68 26.96 8.95
CA THR A 19 16.41 26.41 8.51
C THR A 19 16.62 25.10 7.75
N ARG A 20 16.01 24.02 8.26
CA ARG A 20 16.06 22.68 7.67
C ARG A 20 14.66 22.22 7.30
N VAL A 21 14.54 21.66 6.10
CA VAL A 21 13.37 20.89 5.67
C VAL A 21 13.74 19.42 5.76
N TYR A 22 13.21 18.73 6.75
CA TYR A 22 13.38 17.30 6.95
C TYR A 22 12.45 16.52 6.04
N ILE A 23 12.95 15.43 5.49
CA ILE A 23 12.26 14.62 4.48
C ILE A 23 12.22 13.18 4.96
N ALA A 24 11.04 12.56 4.91
CA ALA A 24 10.87 11.12 4.93
C ALA A 24 10.43 10.67 3.54
N LEU A 25 11.26 9.87 2.87
CA LEU A 25 11.02 9.33 1.54
C LEU A 25 10.68 7.84 1.64
N TRP A 26 9.72 7.37 0.86
CA TRP A 26 9.39 5.95 0.76
C TRP A 26 9.06 5.52 -0.66
N ASP A 27 9.23 4.22 -0.92
CA ASP A 27 8.82 3.57 -2.15
C ASP A 27 7.32 3.18 -2.07
N PRO A 28 6.44 3.76 -2.90
CA PRO A 28 5.01 3.45 -2.89
C PRO A 28 4.69 2.01 -3.33
N ARG A 29 5.66 1.30 -3.93
CA ARG A 29 5.58 -0.14 -4.24
C ARG A 29 5.76 -1.00 -2.99
N LEU A 30 6.34 -0.45 -1.93
CA LEU A 30 6.52 -1.10 -0.62
C LEU A 30 5.56 -0.58 0.44
N VAL A 31 5.07 0.65 0.28
CA VAL A 31 4.27 1.34 1.30
C VAL A 31 3.04 1.96 0.66
N GLN A 32 1.87 1.58 1.14
CA GLN A 32 0.61 2.19 0.75
C GLN A 32 0.32 3.40 1.62
N LEU A 33 -0.03 4.52 0.99
CA LEU A 33 -0.61 5.68 1.67
C LEU A 33 -2.12 5.50 1.79
N ASN A 34 -2.62 5.60 3.01
CA ASN A 34 -4.03 5.56 3.34
C ASN A 34 -4.42 6.89 3.98
N MET A 35 -5.72 7.16 3.98
CA MET A 35 -6.29 8.39 4.49
C MET A 35 -7.34 8.03 5.54
N MET A 36 -7.50 8.88 6.54
CA MET A 36 -8.52 8.69 7.56
C MET A 36 -9.16 10.02 7.92
N ALA A 37 -10.48 10.09 7.85
CA ALA A 37 -11.23 11.24 8.33
C ALA A 37 -11.24 11.26 9.88
N GLY A 38 -11.13 12.46 10.45
CA GLY A 38 -11.12 12.66 11.89
C GLY A 38 -12.51 12.58 12.53
N LEU A 39 -12.53 12.45 13.86
CA LEU A 39 -13.77 12.43 14.65
C LEU A 39 -14.54 13.75 14.63
N ALA A 40 -13.84 14.85 14.42
CA ALA A 40 -14.41 16.19 14.44
C ALA A 40 -14.45 16.83 13.06
N GLU A 41 -13.40 16.66 12.25
CA GLU A 41 -13.26 17.27 10.93
C GLU A 41 -12.50 16.34 9.96
N PRO A 42 -12.86 16.31 8.67
CA PRO A 42 -13.97 17.03 8.04
C PRO A 42 -15.35 16.43 8.36
N LYS A 43 -16.39 17.27 8.30
CA LYS A 43 -17.81 16.86 8.42
C LYS A 43 -18.47 16.82 7.05
N SER A 44 -19.27 15.78 6.76
CA SER A 44 -20.09 15.63 5.54
C SER A 44 -21.31 16.59 5.51
N ALA A 45 -22.08 16.58 4.42
CA ALA A 45 -23.26 17.44 4.27
C ALA A 45 -24.37 17.01 5.22
N THR A 46 -24.39 15.72 5.51
CA THR A 46 -25.28 15.08 6.45
C THR A 46 -24.73 15.13 7.88
N GLY A 47 -23.59 15.79 8.10
CA GLY A 47 -22.93 15.91 9.41
C GLY A 47 -22.07 14.70 9.81
N ALA A 48 -21.91 13.70 8.94
CA ALA A 48 -21.09 12.51 9.22
C ALA A 48 -19.61 12.87 9.38
N THR A 49 -18.94 12.23 10.34
CA THR A 49 -17.50 12.33 10.58
C THR A 49 -16.82 10.98 10.42
N GLY A 50 -15.49 10.99 10.37
CA GLY A 50 -14.71 9.76 10.32
C GLY A 50 -14.52 9.12 11.70
N PRO A 51 -14.02 7.88 11.74
CA PRO A 51 -13.72 7.21 13.00
C PRO A 51 -12.50 7.81 13.71
N GLY A 52 -11.65 8.54 12.99
CA GLY A 52 -10.48 9.23 13.55
C GLY A 52 -9.46 8.31 14.21
N PHE A 53 -9.36 7.05 13.82
CA PHE A 53 -8.31 6.14 14.27
C PHE A 53 -7.86 5.25 13.12
N ILE A 54 -6.62 4.78 13.17
CA ILE A 54 -6.15 3.73 12.26
C ILE A 54 -6.98 2.46 12.56
N PRO A 55 -7.63 1.85 11.54
CA PRO A 55 -8.51 0.71 11.72
C PRO A 55 -7.90 -0.40 12.62
N ARG A 56 -8.71 -0.97 13.51
CA ARG A 56 -8.26 -1.85 14.61
C ARG A 56 -8.24 -3.34 14.22
N GLU A 57 -8.10 -3.62 12.94
CA GLU A 57 -7.98 -4.99 12.42
C GLU A 57 -6.51 -5.42 12.48
N PRO A 58 -6.22 -6.64 12.97
CA PRO A 58 -4.87 -7.20 12.99
C PRO A 58 -4.12 -7.13 11.65
N THR A 59 -4.83 -7.34 10.54
CA THR A 59 -4.29 -7.31 9.17
C THR A 59 -3.86 -5.91 8.73
N VAL A 60 -4.41 -4.85 9.33
CA VAL A 60 -4.00 -3.45 9.12
C VAL A 60 -2.86 -3.10 10.07
N LEU A 61 -3.07 -3.30 11.38
CA LEU A 61 -2.15 -2.82 12.42
C LEU A 61 -0.74 -3.41 12.29
N ARG A 62 -0.60 -4.71 11.97
CA ARG A 62 0.72 -5.35 11.75
C ARG A 62 1.57 -4.66 10.68
N ARG A 63 0.92 -3.92 9.77
CA ARG A 63 1.57 -3.28 8.63
C ARG A 63 1.76 -1.78 8.85
N VAL A 64 1.20 -1.18 9.90
CA VAL A 64 1.34 0.26 10.14
C VAL A 64 2.81 0.60 10.37
N ALA A 65 3.34 1.45 9.49
CA ALA A 65 4.75 1.84 9.49
C ALA A 65 4.94 3.32 9.82
N ALA A 66 3.98 4.17 9.48
CA ALA A 66 4.01 5.59 9.83
C ALA A 66 2.62 6.23 9.80
N ALA A 67 2.49 7.43 10.35
CA ALA A 67 1.34 8.30 10.13
C ALA A 67 1.74 9.77 10.24
N MET A 68 0.97 10.65 9.60
CA MET A 68 1.27 12.08 9.49
C MET A 68 0.00 12.92 9.32
N ASN A 69 0.10 14.22 9.59
CA ASN A 69 -0.99 15.15 9.30
C ASN A 69 -1.34 15.17 7.80
N SER A 70 -2.58 15.55 7.49
CA SER A 70 -3.06 15.67 6.12
C SER A 70 -3.27 17.14 5.71
N GLY A 71 -4.33 17.44 4.96
CA GLY A 71 -4.63 18.77 4.47
C GLY A 71 -5.20 19.72 5.52
N PHE A 72 -5.62 20.91 5.09
CA PHE A 72 -6.22 21.91 5.98
C PHE A 72 -7.61 21.50 6.45
N GLN A 73 -7.98 21.95 7.65
CA GLN A 73 -9.34 21.82 8.16
C GLN A 73 -10.35 22.42 7.17
N ALA A 74 -11.58 21.88 7.17
CA ALA A 74 -12.62 22.29 6.22
C ALA A 74 -12.91 23.80 6.26
N LEU A 75 -12.86 24.44 7.44
CA LEU A 75 -13.07 25.89 7.57
C LEU A 75 -12.11 26.75 6.72
N HIS A 76 -10.92 26.23 6.41
CA HIS A 76 -9.85 26.96 5.72
C HIS A 76 -9.89 26.81 4.19
N GLY A 77 -10.91 26.15 3.64
CA GLY A 77 -10.96 25.98 2.18
C GLY A 77 -11.98 24.99 1.66
N GLU A 78 -12.52 24.12 2.52
CA GLU A 78 -13.36 22.97 2.16
C GLU A 78 -12.74 22.13 1.03
N TYR A 79 -11.42 21.94 1.08
CA TYR A 79 -10.71 21.11 0.12
C TYR A 79 -11.12 19.65 0.27
N GLY A 80 -11.39 18.98 -0.85
CA GLY A 80 -12.03 17.68 -0.90
C GLY A 80 -11.37 16.59 -0.04
N MET A 81 -12.19 15.71 0.50
CA MET A 81 -11.79 14.53 1.26
C MET A 81 -12.81 13.41 1.06
N MET A 82 -12.34 12.27 0.62
CA MET A 82 -13.05 10.99 0.62
C MET A 82 -12.15 9.94 1.29
N SER A 83 -12.72 9.16 2.19
CA SER A 83 -12.03 8.06 2.86
C SER A 83 -12.87 6.81 2.74
N ASP A 84 -12.30 5.74 2.20
CA ASP A 84 -12.94 4.42 2.11
C ASP A 84 -14.33 4.48 1.45
N GLY A 85 -14.43 5.24 0.36
CA GLY A 85 -15.68 5.46 -0.38
C GLY A 85 -16.64 6.47 0.25
N VAL A 86 -16.40 6.95 1.47
CA VAL A 86 -17.24 7.95 2.14
C VAL A 86 -16.77 9.36 1.79
N ILE A 87 -17.63 10.14 1.13
CA ILE A 87 -17.35 11.52 0.73
C ILE A 87 -17.66 12.47 1.90
N TYR A 88 -16.63 13.10 2.46
CA TYR A 88 -16.78 14.13 3.50
C TYR A 88 -16.87 15.52 2.88
N LEU A 89 -15.97 15.82 1.94
CA LEU A 89 -15.94 17.07 1.19
C LEU A 89 -15.79 16.74 -0.29
N PRO A 90 -16.66 17.24 -1.19
CA PRO A 90 -16.53 17.02 -2.61
C PRO A 90 -15.22 17.66 -3.15
N PRO A 91 -14.68 17.16 -4.28
CA PRO A 91 -13.48 17.74 -4.84
C PRO A 91 -13.76 19.14 -5.40
N LYS A 92 -12.75 20.00 -5.33
CA LYS A 92 -12.74 21.34 -5.91
C LYS A 92 -11.89 21.35 -7.18
N PRO A 93 -12.32 22.08 -8.23
CA PRO A 93 -11.50 22.32 -9.40
C PRO A 93 -10.13 22.90 -9.05
N TYR A 94 -9.11 22.42 -9.75
CA TYR A 94 -7.72 22.84 -9.61
C TYR A 94 -7.10 22.59 -8.22
N GLY A 95 -7.77 21.80 -7.38
CA GLY A 95 -7.25 21.38 -6.08
C GLY A 95 -6.12 20.36 -6.24
N ALA A 96 -5.00 20.58 -5.56
CA ALA A 96 -3.92 19.62 -5.57
C ALA A 96 -4.30 18.40 -4.75
N THR A 97 -4.25 17.23 -5.38
CA THR A 97 -4.88 16.03 -4.86
C THR A 97 -3.88 14.89 -4.78
N VAL A 98 -3.91 14.18 -3.65
CA VAL A 98 -3.40 12.82 -3.54
C VAL A 98 -4.59 11.85 -3.49
N THR A 99 -4.51 10.70 -4.15
CA THR A 99 -5.58 9.70 -4.20
C THR A 99 -5.09 8.31 -3.82
N LEU A 100 -6.00 7.46 -3.37
CA LEU A 100 -5.85 6.01 -3.32
C LEU A 100 -6.90 5.39 -4.25
N GLN A 101 -6.44 4.64 -5.24
CA GLN A 101 -7.29 3.87 -6.14
C GLN A 101 -7.66 2.52 -5.51
N ARG A 102 -8.77 1.91 -5.95
CA ARG A 102 -9.24 0.60 -5.46
C ARG A 102 -8.25 -0.53 -5.74
N ASN A 103 -7.46 -0.40 -6.80
CA ASN A 103 -6.37 -1.33 -7.13
C ASN A 103 -5.09 -1.09 -6.30
N GLY A 104 -5.12 -0.13 -5.35
CA GLY A 104 -4.02 0.22 -4.48
C GLY A 104 -3.03 1.26 -5.03
N ASP A 105 -3.21 1.77 -6.24
CA ASP A 105 -2.35 2.82 -6.79
C ASP A 105 -2.55 4.17 -6.10
N ILE A 106 -1.46 4.91 -5.91
CA ILE A 106 -1.48 6.26 -5.36
C ILE A 106 -1.37 7.27 -6.50
N GLY A 107 -2.34 8.18 -6.59
CA GLY A 107 -2.33 9.25 -7.60
C GLY A 107 -1.90 10.58 -7.03
N PHE A 108 -1.15 11.37 -7.79
CA PHE A 108 -0.84 12.78 -7.50
C PHE A 108 -1.21 13.65 -8.71
N GLY A 109 -2.09 14.63 -8.51
CA GLY A 109 -2.56 15.42 -9.65
C GLY A 109 -3.41 16.61 -9.27
N THR A 110 -3.66 17.48 -10.26
CA THR A 110 -4.55 18.63 -10.11
C THR A 110 -5.93 18.23 -10.58
N TRP A 111 -6.94 18.38 -9.72
CA TRP A 111 -8.30 17.99 -10.07
C TRP A 111 -8.82 18.81 -11.27
N PRO A 112 -9.46 18.18 -12.27
CA PRO A 112 -9.98 18.88 -13.43
C PRO A 112 -11.14 19.83 -13.09
N LEU A 113 -11.63 20.54 -14.10
CA LEU A 113 -12.82 21.39 -13.95
C LEU A 113 -14.06 20.56 -13.59
N ASP A 114 -14.18 19.36 -14.17
CA ASP A 114 -15.19 18.39 -13.82
C ASP A 114 -14.91 17.78 -12.43
N THR A 115 -15.88 17.91 -11.54
CA THR A 115 -15.80 17.42 -10.17
C THR A 115 -16.34 16.00 -10.00
N GLN A 116 -16.70 15.31 -11.07
CA GLN A 116 -17.07 13.90 -11.02
C GLN A 116 -15.94 13.07 -10.41
N ILE A 117 -16.30 12.20 -9.45
CA ILE A 117 -15.35 11.31 -8.78
C ILE A 117 -15.28 10.01 -9.61
N PRO A 118 -14.10 9.64 -10.15
CA PRO A 118 -13.96 8.37 -10.85
C PRO A 118 -14.27 7.18 -9.94
N GLU A 119 -15.00 6.19 -10.46
CA GLU A 119 -15.43 5.00 -9.70
C GLU A 119 -14.23 4.19 -9.15
N ALA A 120 -13.11 4.22 -9.87
CA ALA A 120 -11.86 3.58 -9.46
C ALA A 120 -11.21 4.18 -8.20
N LEU A 121 -11.64 5.36 -7.74
CA LEU A 121 -11.10 5.97 -6.52
C LEU A 121 -11.72 5.37 -5.26
N ALA A 122 -10.86 5.00 -4.31
CA ALA A 122 -11.26 4.60 -2.96
C ALA A 122 -11.21 5.80 -1.99
N SER A 123 -10.18 6.64 -2.12
CA SER A 123 -9.99 7.82 -1.27
C SER A 123 -9.31 8.94 -2.05
N TYR A 124 -9.55 10.18 -1.65
CA TYR A 124 -8.77 11.34 -2.10
C TYR A 124 -8.68 12.38 -1.01
N ARG A 125 -7.60 13.15 -1.04
CA ARG A 125 -7.43 14.32 -0.19
C ARG A 125 -6.83 15.44 -1.01
N GLN A 126 -7.54 16.56 -1.02
CA GLN A 126 -7.08 17.77 -1.66
C GLN A 126 -6.47 18.74 -0.66
N ASN A 127 -5.68 19.67 -1.15
CA ASN A 127 -5.52 20.97 -0.53
C ASN A 127 -5.68 22.05 -1.62
N MET A 128 -5.13 23.24 -1.37
CA MET A 128 -4.94 24.34 -2.34
C MET A 128 -4.42 23.88 -3.72
N THR A 129 -4.25 24.81 -4.67
CA THR A 129 -3.49 24.57 -5.92
C THR A 129 -2.11 23.94 -5.64
N PRO A 130 -1.48 23.24 -6.59
CA PRO A 130 -0.20 22.57 -6.35
C PRO A 130 0.91 23.55 -5.98
N MET A 131 1.71 23.18 -4.98
CA MET A 131 2.87 23.94 -4.54
C MET A 131 4.04 23.78 -5.50
N VAL A 132 4.23 22.57 -6.02
CA VAL A 132 5.18 22.25 -7.09
C VAL A 132 4.47 21.45 -8.17
N LEU A 133 4.72 21.79 -9.41
CA LEU A 133 4.26 21.06 -10.60
C LEU A 133 5.40 21.09 -11.60
N ASP A 134 5.86 19.91 -12.02
CA ASP A 134 6.90 19.72 -13.05
C ASP A 134 8.15 20.56 -12.76
N GLY A 135 8.66 20.42 -11.52
CA GLY A 135 9.84 21.14 -11.05
C GLY A 135 9.64 22.64 -10.80
N LYS A 136 8.45 23.19 -11.04
CA LYS A 136 8.14 24.62 -10.87
C LYS A 136 7.38 24.89 -9.58
N PHE A 137 7.93 25.77 -8.74
CA PHE A 137 7.20 26.30 -7.58
C PHE A 137 6.09 27.25 -8.01
N ASN A 138 4.92 27.11 -7.38
CA ASN A 138 3.76 28.00 -7.51
C ASN A 138 3.31 28.25 -8.97
N PRO A 139 3.03 27.20 -9.75
CA PRO A 139 2.61 27.31 -11.15
C PRO A 139 1.34 28.15 -11.34
N TYR A 140 0.41 28.13 -10.38
CA TYR A 140 -0.88 28.81 -10.42
C TYR A 140 -0.86 30.28 -9.92
N GLY A 141 0.32 30.83 -9.62
CA GLY A 141 0.45 32.23 -9.19
C GLY A 141 -0.20 32.55 -7.84
N ARG A 142 -0.39 31.55 -6.98
CA ARG A 142 -1.04 31.70 -5.67
C ARG A 142 -0.16 32.54 -4.73
N THR A 143 -0.77 33.55 -4.12
CA THR A 143 -0.07 34.50 -3.24
C THR A 143 -0.08 34.10 -1.77
N TRP A 144 -0.87 33.08 -1.38
CA TRP A 144 -1.05 32.66 0.00
C TRP A 144 -1.07 31.14 0.16
N TRP A 145 -0.44 30.63 1.24
CA TRP A 145 -0.28 29.20 1.51
C TRP A 145 -0.54 28.89 2.99
N GLY A 146 -1.72 29.25 3.50
CA GLY A 146 -2.04 29.34 4.93
C GLY A 146 -1.43 30.57 5.62
N GLY A 147 -1.96 30.92 6.79
CA GLY A 147 -1.55 32.08 7.59
C GLY A 147 -1.46 31.72 9.08
N THR A 148 -0.68 32.51 9.83
CA THR A 148 -0.57 32.44 11.29
C THR A 148 -1.61 33.36 11.94
N PRO A 149 -1.85 33.26 13.27
CA PRO A 149 -2.63 34.24 14.01
C PRO A 149 -2.16 35.69 13.76
N ALA A 150 -3.09 36.63 13.78
CA ALA A 150 -2.84 38.02 13.38
C ALA A 150 -1.87 38.76 14.31
N ASP A 151 -1.77 38.32 15.56
CA ASP A 151 -0.92 38.83 16.62
C ASP A 151 0.54 38.35 16.56
N TRP A 152 0.88 37.41 15.67
CA TRP A 152 2.24 36.93 15.52
C TRP A 152 3.11 37.93 14.74
N GLU A 153 4.33 38.20 15.26
CA GLU A 153 5.31 39.10 14.63
C GLU A 153 5.81 38.56 13.28
N ASP A 154 6.17 37.28 13.20
CA ASP A 154 6.52 36.61 11.94
C ASP A 154 5.31 35.86 11.37
N ARG A 155 4.65 36.47 10.39
CA ARG A 155 3.49 35.89 9.71
C ARG A 155 3.82 34.95 8.56
N THR A 156 5.11 34.82 8.23
CA THR A 156 5.58 34.06 7.06
C THR A 156 6.15 32.71 7.47
N HIS A 157 6.95 32.69 8.54
CA HIS A 157 7.68 31.51 8.97
C HIS A 157 7.01 30.81 10.13
N THR A 158 6.70 29.54 9.91
CA THR A 158 6.01 28.68 10.87
C THR A 158 6.31 27.22 10.54
N VAL A 159 5.74 26.29 11.32
CA VAL A 159 5.73 24.88 10.96
C VAL A 159 5.08 24.75 9.58
N ARG A 160 5.74 24.11 8.62
CA ARG A 160 5.11 23.80 7.33
C ARG A 160 5.40 22.37 6.95
N THR A 161 4.40 21.74 6.38
CA THR A 161 4.51 20.38 5.90
C THR A 161 4.01 20.26 4.47
N GLY A 162 4.44 19.20 3.80
CA GLY A 162 4.03 18.92 2.45
C GLY A 162 4.26 17.47 2.09
N ILE A 163 3.61 17.03 1.02
CA ILE A 163 3.80 15.70 0.44
C ILE A 163 4.09 15.85 -1.05
N CYS A 164 4.96 15.03 -1.61
CA CYS A 164 5.28 15.09 -3.02
C CYS A 164 5.51 13.72 -3.65
N LEU A 165 5.20 13.62 -4.93
CA LEU A 165 5.70 12.59 -5.84
C LEU A 165 6.98 13.11 -6.50
N THR A 166 8.04 12.31 -6.44
CA THR A 166 9.32 12.59 -7.12
C THR A 166 9.29 12.11 -8.57
N GLU A 167 10.20 12.62 -9.39
CA GLU A 167 10.39 12.14 -10.78
C GLU A 167 10.75 10.65 -10.84
N GLU A 168 11.43 10.13 -9.81
CA GLU A 168 11.83 8.74 -9.67
C GLU A 168 10.70 7.82 -9.16
N GLY A 169 9.51 8.37 -8.87
CA GLY A 169 8.35 7.59 -8.41
C GLY A 169 8.32 7.30 -6.91
N PHE A 170 9.21 7.90 -6.10
CA PHE A 170 9.11 7.88 -4.65
C PHE A 170 8.15 8.95 -4.13
N VAL A 171 7.58 8.72 -2.95
CA VAL A 171 6.76 9.71 -2.25
C VAL A 171 7.53 10.27 -1.06
N GLY A 172 7.53 11.59 -0.90
CA GLY A 172 8.23 12.30 0.16
C GLY A 172 7.29 13.13 1.04
N TYR A 173 7.41 13.00 2.36
CA TYR A 173 6.85 13.92 3.33
C TYR A 173 7.91 14.92 3.79
N PHE A 174 7.56 16.20 3.82
CA PHE A 174 8.42 17.33 4.12
C PHE A 174 7.94 18.00 5.41
N TYR A 175 8.87 18.34 6.30
CA TYR A 175 8.58 19.05 7.54
C TYR A 175 9.69 20.06 7.86
N GLY A 176 9.32 21.27 8.26
CA GLY A 176 10.24 22.16 8.96
C GLY A 176 9.49 23.05 9.93
N ALA A 177 10.14 23.39 11.05
CA ALA A 177 9.50 24.09 12.15
C ALA A 177 9.40 25.62 11.98
N ASP A 178 10.08 26.15 10.96
CA ASP A 178 10.30 27.59 10.76
C ASP A 178 10.56 27.86 9.28
N LEU A 179 9.51 27.70 8.46
CA LEU A 179 9.56 27.73 7.00
C LEU A 179 8.64 28.78 6.41
N SER A 180 9.11 29.46 5.36
CA SER A 180 8.25 30.15 4.40
C SER A 180 7.70 29.17 3.36
N PRO A 181 6.59 29.49 2.65
CA PRO A 181 6.09 28.66 1.57
C PRO A 181 7.15 28.43 0.48
N LYS A 182 7.91 29.48 0.15
CA LYS A 182 8.99 29.44 -0.85
C LYS A 182 10.14 28.52 -0.43
N ALA A 183 10.50 28.50 0.86
CA ALA A 183 11.52 27.58 1.36
C ALA A 183 11.08 26.11 1.26
N LEU A 184 9.81 25.82 1.59
CA LEU A 184 9.24 24.48 1.42
C LEU A 184 9.21 24.07 -0.06
N GLY A 185 8.66 24.92 -0.93
CA GLY A 185 8.59 24.64 -2.37
C GLY A 185 9.95 24.44 -3.03
N LYS A 186 10.95 25.25 -2.66
CA LYS A 186 12.34 25.04 -3.12
C LYS A 186 12.92 23.70 -2.65
N ALA A 187 12.64 23.27 -1.43
CA ALA A 187 13.09 21.97 -0.94
C ALA A 187 12.46 20.82 -1.74
N MET A 188 11.17 20.95 -2.10
CA MET A 188 10.50 20.02 -3.00
C MET A 188 11.15 19.98 -4.39
N VAL A 189 11.45 21.14 -4.99
CA VAL A 189 12.16 21.19 -6.28
C VAL A 189 13.55 20.55 -6.20
N LEU A 190 14.32 20.83 -5.13
CA LEU A 190 15.63 20.21 -4.90
C LEU A 190 15.55 18.70 -4.66
N ALA A 191 14.42 18.22 -4.13
CA ALA A 191 14.10 16.80 -3.98
C ALA A 191 13.48 16.19 -5.26
N ARG A 192 13.51 16.91 -6.39
CA ARG A 192 13.00 16.45 -7.70
C ARG A 192 11.51 16.08 -7.66
N CYS A 193 10.72 16.85 -6.93
CA CYS A 193 9.27 16.68 -6.92
C CYS A 193 8.66 17.02 -8.30
N SER A 194 8.06 16.02 -8.93
CA SER A 194 7.21 16.20 -10.11
C SER A 194 5.86 16.80 -9.72
N TYR A 195 5.34 16.47 -8.54
CA TYR A 195 4.09 17.05 -8.02
C TYR A 195 4.14 17.22 -6.51
N GLY A 196 3.91 18.43 -6.00
CA GLY A 196 4.01 18.78 -4.58
C GLY A 196 2.76 19.45 -4.05
N ILE A 197 2.30 18.99 -2.89
CA ILE A 197 1.10 19.45 -2.18
C ILE A 197 1.52 20.01 -0.83
N ALA A 198 1.09 21.23 -0.51
CA ALA A 198 1.19 21.76 0.84
C ALA A 198 0.19 21.04 1.76
N LEU A 199 0.59 20.69 2.97
CA LEU A 199 -0.25 20.06 3.99
C LEU A 199 -0.48 21.02 5.17
N ASP A 200 -1.13 20.55 6.24
CA ASP A 200 -1.33 21.34 7.46
C ASP A 200 -0.01 21.94 8.00
N MET A 201 -0.10 23.15 8.51
CA MET A 201 1.02 23.97 8.96
C MET A 201 0.95 24.27 10.47
N ASN A 202 -0.09 23.81 11.14
CA ASN A 202 -0.29 24.15 12.54
C ASN A 202 0.78 23.48 13.41
N ALA A 203 1.54 24.30 14.15
CA ALA A 203 2.47 23.83 15.17
C ALA A 203 1.72 22.96 16.19
N GLY A 204 2.34 21.88 16.64
CA GLY A 204 1.69 20.92 17.53
C GLY A 204 0.73 19.93 16.85
N HIS A 205 0.27 20.21 15.63
CA HIS A 205 -0.63 19.33 14.88
C HIS A 205 0.03 18.67 13.66
N SER A 206 1.15 19.23 13.20
CA SER A 206 1.81 18.79 11.96
C SER A 206 3.11 18.05 12.29
N GLY A 207 3.27 16.86 11.73
CA GLY A 207 4.37 15.96 12.05
C GLY A 207 4.17 14.55 11.49
N LEU A 208 5.25 13.76 11.50
CA LEU A 208 5.25 12.36 11.10
C LEU A 208 5.79 11.48 12.23
N GLU A 209 5.10 10.38 12.48
CA GLU A 209 5.47 9.34 13.42
C GLU A 209 5.74 8.04 12.66
N PHE A 210 6.80 7.32 13.03
CA PHE A 210 7.04 5.94 12.60
C PHE A 210 6.57 4.98 13.66
N TYR A 211 6.11 3.79 13.25
CA TYR A 211 5.58 2.77 14.13
C TYR A 211 6.16 1.39 13.87
N ARG A 212 6.22 0.60 14.96
CA ARG A 212 6.11 -0.85 14.95
C ARG A 212 4.89 -1.20 15.78
N VAL A 213 3.96 -1.98 15.25
CA VAL A 213 2.75 -2.42 15.96
C VAL A 213 2.61 -3.92 15.80
N ALA A 214 2.49 -4.64 16.92
CA ALA A 214 2.38 -6.10 16.91
C ALA A 214 1.62 -6.60 18.15
N PRO A 215 1.11 -7.84 18.12
CA PRO A 215 0.67 -8.51 19.34
C PRO A 215 1.82 -8.65 20.33
N SER A 216 1.48 -8.68 21.61
CA SER A 216 2.45 -8.72 22.71
C SER A 216 3.42 -9.91 22.64
N PRO A 217 3.00 -11.14 22.28
CA PRO A 217 3.93 -12.26 22.12
C PRO A 217 4.96 -12.08 21.00
N GLU A 218 4.65 -11.25 20.00
CA GLU A 218 5.51 -10.99 18.83
C GLU A 218 6.26 -9.65 18.93
N PHE A 219 6.10 -8.94 20.06
CA PHE A 219 6.64 -7.60 20.23
C PHE A 219 8.08 -7.64 20.76
N GLU A 220 9.04 -7.70 19.83
CA GLU A 220 10.46 -7.77 20.19
C GLU A 220 10.93 -6.55 21.00
N PRO A 221 11.77 -6.76 22.03
CA PRO A 221 12.43 -5.69 22.76
C PRO A 221 13.26 -4.78 21.85
N LEU A 222 13.45 -3.52 22.26
CA LEU A 222 14.22 -2.53 21.49
C LEU A 222 15.73 -2.82 21.48
N GLY A 223 16.23 -3.67 22.38
CA GLY A 223 17.66 -3.96 22.54
C GLY A 223 18.48 -2.79 23.13
N ARG A 224 17.83 -1.69 23.49
CA ARG A 224 18.43 -0.52 24.17
C ARG A 224 17.36 0.24 24.98
N PRO A 225 17.76 1.14 25.91
CA PRO A 225 16.82 2.02 26.57
C PRO A 225 16.01 2.89 25.57
N LEU A 226 14.74 3.08 25.90
CA LEU A 226 13.81 3.94 25.16
C LEU A 226 14.21 5.42 25.34
N ARG A 227 14.38 6.15 24.24
CA ARG A 227 14.68 7.59 24.27
C ARG A 227 13.37 8.38 24.37
N ARG A 228 12.87 8.52 25.61
CA ARG A 228 11.54 9.05 25.94
C ARG A 228 11.25 10.46 25.46
N ASP A 229 12.30 11.20 25.12
CA ASP A 229 12.22 12.53 24.56
C ASP A 229 11.68 12.53 23.12
N TRP A 230 11.69 11.42 22.37
CA TRP A 230 11.12 11.35 21.01
C TRP A 230 10.60 9.97 20.60
N GLU A 231 10.66 8.99 21.49
CA GLU A 231 10.16 7.63 21.33
C GLU A 231 9.14 7.29 22.41
N ARG A 232 8.19 6.40 22.09
CA ARG A 232 7.19 5.91 23.03
C ARG A 232 6.89 4.44 22.76
N GLU A 233 6.67 3.68 23.82
CA GLU A 233 6.00 2.38 23.75
C GLU A 233 4.71 2.41 24.56
N GLY A 234 3.73 1.59 24.18
CA GLY A 234 2.46 1.51 24.88
C GLY A 234 1.52 0.46 24.29
N LYS A 235 0.36 0.29 24.93
CA LYS A 235 -0.70 -0.59 24.44
C LYS A 235 -1.54 0.11 23.38
N VAL A 236 -2.00 -0.64 22.38
CA VAL A 236 -2.94 -0.13 21.39
C VAL A 236 -4.33 -0.04 22.02
N ARG A 237 -4.88 1.18 22.14
CA ARG A 237 -6.20 1.35 22.75
C ARG A 237 -7.31 0.77 21.87
N GLY A 238 -8.18 -0.02 22.47
CA GLY A 238 -9.31 -0.66 21.78
C GLY A 238 -8.94 -1.96 21.07
N LEU A 239 -7.76 -2.51 21.34
CA LEU A 239 -7.38 -3.85 20.88
C LEU A 239 -6.47 -4.54 21.91
N ASP A 240 -7.04 -5.44 22.69
CA ASP A 240 -6.35 -6.10 23.80
C ASP A 240 -5.21 -7.01 23.32
N GLY A 241 -4.12 -7.02 24.07
CA GLY A 241 -2.94 -7.81 23.75
C GLY A 241 -2.02 -7.19 22.68
N TRP A 242 -2.29 -5.97 22.19
CA TRP A 242 -1.45 -5.30 21.19
C TRP A 242 -0.61 -4.17 21.77
N GLN A 243 0.61 -4.05 21.24
CA GLN A 243 1.59 -3.04 21.63
C GLN A 243 2.07 -2.25 20.42
N PHE A 244 2.49 -1.02 20.66
CA PHE A 244 3.16 -0.18 19.68
C PHE A 244 4.49 0.34 20.23
N ARG A 245 5.44 0.57 19.32
CA ARG A 245 6.62 1.41 19.49
C ARG A 245 6.53 2.52 18.45
N ALA A 246 6.65 3.76 18.87
CA ALA A 246 6.57 4.93 18.01
C ALA A 246 7.82 5.80 18.15
N ARG A 247 8.22 6.48 17.08
CA ARG A 247 9.20 7.58 17.12
C ARG A 247 8.79 8.71 16.20
N ARG A 248 9.14 9.94 16.56
CA ARG A 248 8.96 11.12 15.69
C ARG A 248 9.98 11.12 14.55
N LEU A 249 9.67 11.78 13.42
CA LEU A 249 10.60 11.94 12.29
C LEU A 249 11.95 12.52 12.75
N ILE A 250 11.91 13.54 13.61
CA ILE A 250 13.08 14.13 14.25
C ILE A 250 12.82 14.36 15.74
N ARG A 251 13.92 14.42 16.51
CA ARG A 251 13.90 14.70 17.95
C ARG A 251 13.23 16.04 18.30
N GLY A 252 13.49 17.09 17.52
CA GLY A 252 12.96 18.45 17.72
C GLY A 252 11.57 18.70 17.12
N MET A 253 10.83 17.66 16.73
CA MET A 253 9.50 17.84 16.12
C MET A 253 8.47 18.17 17.20
N GLY A 254 7.98 19.42 17.22
CA GLY A 254 6.99 19.90 18.18
C GLY A 254 5.58 19.38 17.89
N LEU A 255 5.38 18.06 17.94
CA LEU A 255 4.07 17.40 17.76
C LEU A 255 3.42 17.14 19.12
N MET A 256 2.23 17.69 19.34
CA MET A 256 1.45 17.50 20.57
C MET A 256 0.82 16.11 20.62
N TYR A 257 0.57 15.63 21.84
CA TYR A 257 -0.08 14.34 22.11
C TYR A 257 0.64 13.13 21.49
N PHE A 258 1.95 13.22 21.26
CA PHE A 258 2.75 12.11 20.77
C PHE A 258 2.68 10.89 21.72
N PRO A 259 2.38 9.67 21.21
CA PRO A 259 2.07 9.33 19.82
C PRO A 259 0.61 9.62 19.48
N ARG A 260 0.41 10.45 18.45
CA ARG A 260 -0.86 11.09 18.12
C ARG A 260 -1.77 10.17 17.33
N TYR A 261 -1.27 9.65 16.21
CA TYR A 261 -2.13 8.99 15.20
C TYR A 261 -2.47 7.54 15.51
N ILE A 262 -1.69 6.85 16.35
CA ILE A 262 -2.08 5.53 16.88
C ILE A 262 -3.26 5.63 17.86
N GLY A 263 -3.54 6.84 18.38
CA GLY A 263 -4.66 7.17 19.25
C GLY A 263 -5.96 7.43 18.50
N ARG A 264 -6.80 8.33 19.05
CA ARG A 264 -7.97 8.90 18.36
C ARG A 264 -7.66 10.36 18.02
N GLU A 265 -7.99 10.77 16.81
CA GLU A 265 -7.69 12.08 16.27
C GLU A 265 -8.96 12.80 15.83
N GLY A 266 -9.05 14.08 16.18
CA GLY A 266 -10.18 14.93 15.78
C GLY A 266 -10.08 15.39 14.33
N ARG A 267 -8.84 15.54 13.80
CA ARG A 267 -8.56 15.93 12.41
C ARG A 267 -8.31 14.71 11.52
N ASP A 268 -8.39 14.94 10.22
CA ASP A 268 -7.98 13.94 9.24
C ASP A 268 -6.46 13.79 9.16
N PHE A 269 -6.00 12.58 8.86
CA PHE A 269 -4.58 12.25 8.80
C PHE A 269 -4.30 11.18 7.74
N PHE A 270 -3.04 11.06 7.35
CA PHE A 270 -2.57 9.95 6.53
C PHE A 270 -1.92 8.89 7.42
N TYR A 271 -2.11 7.62 7.08
CA TYR A 271 -1.35 6.53 7.68
C TYR A 271 -0.79 5.60 6.61
N LEU A 272 0.42 5.12 6.86
CA LEU A 272 1.20 4.34 5.92
C LEU A 272 1.23 2.89 6.38
N THR A 273 0.89 1.97 5.47
CA THR A 273 0.98 0.54 5.72
C THR A 273 1.98 -0.12 4.76
N LEU A 274 2.78 -1.07 5.26
CA LEU A 274 3.61 -1.93 4.42
C LEU A 274 2.71 -2.74 3.49
N ARG A 275 3.10 -2.87 2.23
CA ARG A 275 2.46 -3.80 1.29
C ARG A 275 3.02 -5.19 1.51
N TYR A 276 2.19 -6.21 1.27
CA TYR A 276 2.71 -7.55 1.08
C TYR A 276 3.47 -7.59 -0.24
N VAL A 277 4.74 -7.96 -0.19
CA VAL A 277 5.61 -8.07 -1.36
C VAL A 277 6.47 -9.31 -1.24
N LEU A 278 6.76 -9.94 -2.37
CA LEU A 278 7.70 -11.06 -2.41
C LEU A 278 9.14 -10.55 -2.19
N PRO A 279 10.03 -11.36 -1.60
CA PRO A 279 9.82 -12.74 -1.15
C PRO A 279 9.02 -12.91 0.16
N GLY A 280 8.88 -11.85 0.97
CA GLY A 280 8.30 -11.95 2.31
C GLY A 280 9.26 -12.58 3.34
N ARG A 281 8.71 -13.03 4.47
CA ARG A 281 9.49 -13.74 5.51
C ARG A 281 9.80 -15.17 5.05
N PRO A 282 10.95 -15.75 5.46
CA PRO A 282 11.22 -17.16 5.26
C PRO A 282 10.07 -18.03 5.77
N LEU A 283 9.88 -19.17 5.12
CA LEU A 283 8.95 -20.20 5.59
C LEU A 283 9.54 -20.88 6.83
N GLU A 284 8.75 -20.92 7.90
CA GLU A 284 9.12 -21.66 9.12
C GLU A 284 8.90 -23.17 8.90
N PRO A 285 9.84 -24.04 9.34
CA PRO A 285 9.68 -25.48 9.24
C PRO A 285 8.45 -25.98 10.01
N LEU A 286 7.78 -27.00 9.47
CA LEU A 286 6.74 -27.71 10.20
C LEU A 286 7.32 -28.43 11.43
N SER A 287 6.52 -28.54 12.50
CA SER A 287 6.90 -29.32 13.67
C SER A 287 7.22 -30.77 13.28
N GLY A 288 8.39 -31.26 13.70
CA GLY A 288 8.88 -32.60 13.35
C GLY A 288 9.63 -32.71 12.02
N ALA A 289 9.58 -31.69 11.16
CA ALA A 289 10.37 -31.66 9.93
C ALA A 289 11.87 -31.49 10.22
N LYS A 290 12.71 -32.08 9.35
CA LYS A 290 14.17 -31.95 9.40
C LYS A 290 14.65 -31.12 8.21
N PRO A 291 14.67 -29.78 8.32
CA PRO A 291 15.02 -28.91 7.21
C PRO A 291 16.50 -29.03 6.83
N ALA A 292 16.79 -28.98 5.53
CA ALA A 292 18.15 -28.83 5.02
C ALA A 292 18.61 -27.36 5.12
N THR A 293 19.92 -27.13 4.97
CA THR A 293 20.45 -25.76 4.95
C THR A 293 19.87 -24.98 3.76
N GLY A 294 19.20 -23.87 4.04
CA GLY A 294 18.58 -23.01 3.03
C GLY A 294 17.09 -23.25 2.83
N ASP A 295 16.51 -24.29 3.44
CA ASP A 295 15.06 -24.52 3.42
C ASP A 295 14.29 -23.30 3.91
N GLY A 296 13.15 -23.06 3.26
CA GLY A 296 12.26 -21.94 3.55
C GLY A 296 12.80 -20.56 3.16
N GLN A 297 14.06 -20.44 2.73
CA GLN A 297 14.59 -19.21 2.17
C GLN A 297 14.09 -19.02 0.75
N TRP A 298 13.40 -17.90 0.51
CA TRP A 298 12.83 -17.59 -0.80
C TRP A 298 13.89 -17.17 -1.81
N ARG A 299 13.88 -17.83 -2.95
CA ARG A 299 14.60 -17.48 -4.17
C ARG A 299 13.71 -16.60 -5.05
N VAL A 300 14.26 -15.45 -5.46
CA VAL A 300 13.67 -14.55 -6.46
C VAL A 300 14.61 -14.30 -7.65
N LYS A 301 15.91 -14.51 -7.45
CA LYS A 301 16.94 -14.35 -8.47
C LYS A 301 16.86 -15.49 -9.48
N GLY A 302 16.99 -15.17 -10.77
CA GLY A 302 16.93 -16.15 -11.86
C GLY A 302 15.52 -16.59 -12.24
N LEU A 303 14.48 -15.99 -11.64
CA LEU A 303 13.09 -16.23 -12.04
C LEU A 303 12.62 -15.15 -13.02
N ALA A 304 11.57 -15.44 -13.78
CA ALA A 304 10.94 -14.53 -14.74
C ALA A 304 10.14 -13.39 -14.05
N GLN A 305 10.84 -12.51 -13.33
CA GLN A 305 10.24 -11.46 -12.50
C GLN A 305 9.71 -10.28 -13.31
N HIS A 306 10.47 -9.87 -14.33
CA HIS A 306 10.23 -8.70 -15.17
C HIS A 306 10.06 -7.37 -14.40
N GLY A 307 10.81 -7.21 -13.31
CA GLY A 307 10.88 -5.97 -12.53
C GLY A 307 10.51 -6.13 -11.05
N PHE A 308 10.54 -5.00 -10.33
CA PHE A 308 10.18 -4.92 -8.92
C PHE A 308 8.87 -4.11 -8.73
N PRO A 309 7.91 -4.56 -7.90
CA PRO A 309 7.95 -5.73 -7.02
C PRO A 309 7.99 -7.06 -7.76
N TYR A 310 8.59 -8.07 -7.12
CA TYR A 310 8.71 -9.42 -7.67
C TYR A 310 7.33 -10.06 -7.82
N ALA A 311 7.13 -10.77 -8.93
CA ALA A 311 5.86 -11.46 -9.24
C ALA A 311 5.85 -12.90 -8.74
N VAL A 312 7.04 -13.51 -8.64
CA VAL A 312 7.21 -14.92 -8.33
C VAL A 312 8.31 -15.14 -7.29
N ALA A 313 8.15 -16.13 -6.41
CA ALA A 313 9.21 -16.58 -5.53
C ALA A 313 9.11 -18.10 -5.36
N THR A 314 10.24 -18.78 -5.25
CA THR A 314 10.28 -20.23 -5.01
C THR A 314 11.11 -20.54 -3.76
N THR A 315 10.84 -21.65 -3.09
CA THR A 315 11.70 -22.20 -2.03
C THR A 315 11.50 -23.72 -1.96
N GLU A 316 12.28 -24.37 -1.11
CA GLU A 316 12.11 -25.78 -0.77
C GLU A 316 11.82 -25.93 0.72
N ALA A 317 11.15 -27.02 1.08
CA ALA A 317 10.94 -27.38 2.47
C ALA A 317 10.96 -28.90 2.68
N ALA A 318 11.21 -29.32 3.92
CA ALA A 318 11.00 -30.69 4.36
C ALA A 318 9.63 -30.85 5.03
N LEU A 319 8.99 -31.98 4.79
CA LEU A 319 7.81 -32.42 5.52
C LEU A 319 8.20 -33.33 6.71
N PRO A 320 7.32 -33.52 7.72
CA PRO A 320 7.60 -34.40 8.86
C PRO A 320 7.89 -35.86 8.48
N SER A 321 7.27 -36.36 7.41
CA SER A 321 7.57 -37.67 6.80
C SER A 321 9.00 -37.83 6.27
N GLY A 322 9.75 -36.72 6.12
CA GLY A 322 11.05 -36.68 5.46
C GLY A 322 10.96 -36.42 3.95
N ARG A 323 9.75 -36.36 3.38
CA ARG A 323 9.54 -35.92 1.99
C ARG A 323 10.02 -34.48 1.80
N ARG A 324 10.48 -34.20 0.59
CA ARG A 324 10.89 -32.86 0.14
C ARG A 324 9.77 -32.25 -0.68
N VAL A 325 9.62 -30.93 -0.61
CA VAL A 325 8.67 -30.19 -1.44
C VAL A 325 9.30 -28.97 -2.06
N GLN A 326 8.82 -28.61 -3.25
CA GLN A 326 9.03 -27.30 -3.85
C GLN A 326 7.82 -26.42 -3.59
N VAL A 327 8.07 -25.16 -3.28
CA VAL A 327 7.05 -24.17 -2.95
C VAL A 327 7.18 -23.00 -3.89
N LEU A 328 6.08 -22.61 -4.52
CA LEU A 328 5.95 -21.45 -5.40
C LEU A 328 4.96 -20.45 -4.79
N LYS A 329 5.28 -19.15 -4.89
CA LYS A 329 4.35 -18.06 -4.63
C LYS A 329 4.20 -17.18 -5.86
N LEU A 330 2.96 -16.80 -6.15
CA LEU A 330 2.61 -15.84 -7.20
C LEU A 330 1.82 -14.67 -6.60
N ASP A 331 2.23 -13.44 -6.93
CA ASP A 331 1.54 -12.22 -6.55
C ASP A 331 0.55 -11.80 -7.65
N PRO A 332 -0.78 -11.91 -7.44
CA PRO A 332 -1.75 -11.60 -8.48
C PRO A 332 -1.74 -10.13 -8.88
N ARG A 333 -1.22 -9.23 -8.03
CA ARG A 333 -1.14 -7.79 -8.34
C ARG A 333 -0.07 -7.49 -9.40
N MET A 334 0.84 -8.42 -9.66
CA MET A 334 1.87 -8.32 -10.69
C MET A 334 1.51 -9.11 -11.95
N LEU A 335 0.37 -9.81 -11.96
CA LEU A 335 0.01 -10.81 -12.97
C LEU A 335 -1.35 -10.54 -13.59
N THR A 336 -1.46 -10.74 -14.89
CA THR A 336 -2.76 -10.88 -15.58
C THR A 336 -2.72 -12.11 -16.46
N ALA A 337 -3.87 -12.72 -16.73
CA ALA A 337 -3.96 -13.81 -17.70
C ALA A 337 -4.08 -13.22 -19.10
N ALA A 338 -3.18 -13.58 -20.01
CA ALA A 338 -3.38 -13.34 -21.43
C ALA A 338 -4.42 -14.36 -21.93
N GLY A 339 -5.50 -13.89 -22.57
CA GLY A 339 -6.53 -14.77 -23.09
C GLY A 339 -5.97 -15.69 -24.17
N LEU A 340 -6.48 -16.93 -24.24
CA LEU A 340 -6.12 -17.94 -25.27
C LEU A 340 -6.21 -17.43 -26.72
N LYS A 341 -6.94 -16.33 -26.98
CA LYS A 341 -7.14 -15.73 -28.31
C LYS A 341 -6.50 -14.35 -28.50
N GLU A 342 -5.99 -13.73 -27.44
CA GLU A 342 -5.22 -12.48 -27.54
C GLU A 342 -3.77 -12.79 -27.20
N ASN A 343 -3.06 -13.23 -28.23
CA ASN A 343 -1.61 -13.34 -28.30
C ASN A 343 -0.89 -12.41 -27.31
N ALA A 344 -0.25 -12.99 -26.29
CA ALA A 344 0.73 -12.30 -25.45
C ALA A 344 1.81 -11.58 -26.29
N THR A 345 2.05 -12.05 -27.52
CA THR A 345 2.93 -11.41 -28.51
C THR A 345 2.40 -10.09 -29.09
N LYS A 346 1.09 -9.79 -29.01
CA LYS A 346 0.53 -8.47 -29.41
C LYS A 346 0.58 -7.42 -28.30
N SER A 347 0.55 -7.82 -27.03
CA SER A 347 0.62 -6.87 -25.90
C SER A 347 2.06 -6.50 -25.50
N GLY A 348 3.06 -7.29 -25.92
CA GLY A 348 4.46 -7.11 -25.53
C GLY A 348 4.73 -7.39 -24.05
N ALA A 349 3.75 -7.93 -23.32
CA ALA A 349 3.87 -8.23 -21.90
C ALA A 349 4.72 -9.48 -21.67
N ALA A 350 5.68 -9.40 -20.75
CA ALA A 350 6.62 -10.48 -20.50
C ALA A 350 5.98 -11.64 -19.71
N THR A 351 6.17 -12.87 -20.17
CA THR A 351 5.63 -14.09 -19.55
C THR A 351 6.27 -14.38 -18.20
N VAL A 352 5.46 -14.58 -17.16
CA VAL A 352 5.91 -14.98 -15.82
C VAL A 352 5.76 -16.48 -15.61
N ALA A 353 4.60 -17.04 -16.00
CA ALA A 353 4.34 -18.47 -15.90
C ALA A 353 3.35 -18.92 -16.99
N VAL A 354 3.52 -20.15 -17.46
CA VAL A 354 2.55 -20.85 -18.32
C VAL A 354 2.05 -22.05 -17.53
N ILE A 355 0.74 -22.24 -17.54
CA ILE A 355 0.05 -23.29 -16.77
C ILE A 355 -0.91 -23.98 -17.71
N ASN A 356 -0.86 -25.31 -17.79
CA ASN A 356 -1.97 -26.09 -18.34
C ASN A 356 -2.86 -26.48 -17.16
N PRO A 357 -4.09 -25.95 -17.06
CA PRO A 357 -5.04 -26.42 -16.07
C PRO A 357 -5.23 -27.92 -16.22
N ASN A 358 -5.50 -28.61 -15.12
CA ASN A 358 -5.93 -30.00 -15.19
C ASN A 358 -7.32 -30.10 -15.83
N ALA A 359 -7.76 -31.33 -16.11
CA ALA A 359 -9.07 -31.61 -16.71
C ALA A 359 -10.22 -30.87 -15.99
N GLU A 360 -11.32 -30.66 -16.70
CA GLU A 360 -12.52 -30.02 -16.15
C GLU A 360 -12.91 -30.63 -14.79
N PRO A 361 -13.32 -29.80 -13.82
CA PRO A 361 -13.63 -30.27 -12.48
C PRO A 361 -14.78 -31.27 -12.50
N GLU A 362 -14.67 -32.34 -11.72
CA GLU A 362 -15.82 -33.16 -11.38
C GLU A 362 -16.90 -32.32 -10.67
N THR A 363 -18.15 -32.74 -10.78
CA THR A 363 -19.28 -32.05 -10.13
C THR A 363 -19.04 -31.90 -8.63
N GLY A 364 -18.93 -30.65 -8.15
CA GLY A 364 -18.70 -30.33 -6.75
C GLY A 364 -17.23 -30.12 -6.34
N ALA A 365 -16.28 -30.30 -7.27
CA ALA A 365 -14.87 -29.99 -7.02
C ALA A 365 -14.63 -28.48 -6.83
N LEU A 366 -13.56 -28.14 -6.10
CA LEU A 366 -13.12 -26.76 -5.92
C LEU A 366 -12.09 -26.40 -6.98
N SER A 367 -12.09 -25.14 -7.39
CA SER A 367 -11.09 -24.60 -8.31
C SER A 367 -10.45 -23.34 -7.76
N LEU A 368 -9.18 -23.14 -8.10
CA LEU A 368 -8.48 -21.88 -7.88
C LEU A 368 -8.66 -20.99 -9.10
N TRP A 369 -9.21 -19.80 -8.87
CA TRP A 369 -9.55 -18.81 -9.89
C TRP A 369 -8.66 -17.58 -9.77
N LEU A 370 -8.20 -17.06 -10.90
CA LEU A 370 -7.55 -15.77 -11.01
C LEU A 370 -8.53 -14.74 -11.58
N SER A 371 -8.82 -13.72 -10.80
CA SER A 371 -9.54 -12.52 -11.23
C SER A 371 -8.57 -11.34 -11.37
N THR A 372 -9.08 -10.12 -11.58
CA THR A 372 -8.21 -8.93 -11.61
C THR A 372 -7.53 -8.74 -10.25
N GLN A 373 -6.21 -8.97 -10.20
CA GLN A 373 -5.37 -8.79 -9.01
C GLN A 373 -5.72 -9.63 -7.77
N ALA A 374 -6.52 -10.70 -7.92
CA ALA A 374 -6.90 -11.56 -6.80
C ALA A 374 -7.04 -13.03 -7.21
N PHE A 375 -6.51 -13.93 -6.37
CA PHE A 375 -6.81 -15.35 -6.41
C PHE A 375 -7.93 -15.69 -5.41
N ALA A 376 -8.76 -16.68 -5.75
CA ALA A 376 -9.78 -17.22 -4.84
C ALA A 376 -10.04 -18.70 -5.12
N VAL A 377 -10.38 -19.46 -4.08
CA VAL A 377 -10.82 -20.85 -4.20
C VAL A 377 -12.34 -20.91 -4.14
N GLY A 378 -12.98 -21.66 -5.03
CA GLY A 378 -14.42 -21.84 -5.03
C GLY A 378 -14.91 -22.83 -6.10
N GLN A 379 -16.17 -23.27 -5.98
CA GLN A 379 -16.80 -24.16 -6.97
C GLN A 379 -16.98 -23.49 -8.34
N GLY A 380 -17.05 -22.15 -8.37
CA GLY A 380 -17.13 -21.36 -9.59
C GLY A 380 -16.46 -20.00 -9.39
N PRO A 381 -16.31 -19.21 -10.47
CA PRO A 381 -15.66 -17.92 -10.41
C PRO A 381 -16.53 -16.92 -9.63
N ALA A 382 -15.95 -16.30 -8.59
CA ALA A 382 -16.63 -15.24 -7.83
C ALA A 382 -16.80 -13.94 -8.65
N VAL A 383 -15.94 -13.73 -9.63
CA VAL A 383 -15.92 -12.55 -10.50
C VAL A 383 -16.01 -13.01 -11.95
N ALA A 384 -16.91 -12.41 -12.72
CA ALA A 384 -17.05 -12.69 -14.15
C ALA A 384 -15.72 -12.45 -14.89
N GLY A 385 -15.37 -13.34 -15.82
CA GLY A 385 -14.09 -13.28 -16.55
C GLY A 385 -12.88 -13.81 -15.78
N SER A 386 -13.06 -14.42 -14.60
CA SER A 386 -11.96 -15.09 -13.91
C SER A 386 -11.48 -16.33 -14.68
N VAL A 387 -10.18 -16.60 -14.63
CA VAL A 387 -9.53 -17.73 -15.30
C VAL A 387 -9.26 -18.85 -14.30
N ARG A 388 -9.61 -20.08 -14.68
CA ARG A 388 -9.34 -21.29 -13.88
C ARG A 388 -7.85 -21.62 -13.95
N ILE A 389 -7.19 -21.76 -12.80
CA ILE A 389 -5.78 -22.18 -12.72
C ILE A 389 -5.69 -23.69 -12.57
N ALA A 390 -6.46 -24.27 -11.65
CA ALA A 390 -6.52 -25.70 -11.40
C ALA A 390 -7.78 -26.06 -10.59
N SER A 391 -8.18 -27.32 -10.66
CA SER A 391 -9.27 -27.91 -9.90
C SER A 391 -8.77 -29.05 -9.01
N GLY A 392 -9.41 -29.30 -7.89
CA GLY A 392 -8.98 -30.36 -6.97
C GLY A 392 -10.00 -30.63 -5.87
N VAL A 393 -9.64 -31.56 -4.98
CA VAL A 393 -10.45 -31.85 -3.79
C VAL A 393 -10.09 -30.87 -2.66
N PRO A 394 -11.03 -30.53 -1.76
CA PRO A 394 -10.72 -29.66 -0.63
C PRO A 394 -9.55 -30.21 0.22
N ALA A 395 -8.66 -29.34 0.67
CA ALA A 395 -7.52 -29.75 1.51
C ALA A 395 -7.90 -30.36 2.86
N SER A 396 -9.15 -30.19 3.30
CA SER A 396 -9.72 -30.87 4.47
C SER A 396 -10.00 -32.36 4.24
N ALA A 397 -10.07 -32.82 2.99
CA ALA A 397 -10.30 -34.23 2.66
C ALA A 397 -9.07 -35.11 2.93
N GLY A 398 -7.86 -34.54 2.86
CA GLY A 398 -6.59 -35.28 3.01
C GLY A 398 -6.39 -36.34 1.93
N GLY A 399 -5.65 -37.40 2.26
CA GLY A 399 -5.42 -38.55 1.37
C GLY A 399 -4.18 -38.42 0.47
N VAL A 400 -4.23 -39.15 -0.65
CA VAL A 400 -3.14 -39.21 -1.64
C VAL A 400 -3.14 -37.91 -2.46
N ALA A 401 -2.04 -37.16 -2.42
CA ALA A 401 -1.88 -35.95 -3.20
C ALA A 401 -0.41 -35.71 -3.56
N ALA A 402 -0.14 -35.37 -4.82
CA ALA A 402 1.19 -35.03 -5.28
C ALA A 402 1.51 -33.53 -5.11
N ALA A 403 0.47 -32.70 -5.07
CA ALA A 403 0.60 -31.25 -4.95
C ALA A 403 -0.62 -30.62 -4.25
N ALA A 404 -0.48 -29.36 -3.87
CA ALA A 404 -1.52 -28.57 -3.25
C ALA A 404 -1.44 -27.09 -3.65
N LEU A 405 -2.59 -26.44 -3.74
CA LEU A 405 -2.73 -25.02 -4.06
C LEU A 405 -3.57 -24.33 -2.99
N GLY A 406 -3.17 -23.13 -2.58
CA GLY A 406 -3.95 -22.30 -1.65
C GLY A 406 -3.76 -20.81 -1.91
N VAL A 407 -4.55 -20.00 -1.23
CA VAL A 407 -4.43 -18.54 -1.25
C VAL A 407 -4.08 -18.08 0.16
N GLN A 408 -3.00 -17.31 0.32
CA GLN A 408 -2.65 -16.73 1.61
C GLN A 408 -3.69 -15.69 2.03
N ASP A 409 -4.37 -15.91 3.16
CA ASP A 409 -5.49 -15.10 3.63
C ASP A 409 -5.12 -13.62 3.78
N ALA A 410 -3.90 -13.35 4.27
CA ALA A 410 -3.45 -11.99 4.57
C ALA A 410 -3.04 -11.20 3.32
N SER A 411 -2.44 -11.85 2.32
CA SER A 411 -1.83 -11.18 1.16
C SER A 411 -2.59 -11.37 -0.15
N GLY A 412 -3.46 -12.39 -0.23
CA GLY A 412 -4.13 -12.82 -1.46
C GLY A 412 -3.19 -13.51 -2.46
N MET A 413 -1.94 -13.81 -2.08
CA MET A 413 -0.98 -14.48 -2.96
C MET A 413 -1.32 -15.96 -3.09
N MET A 414 -1.18 -16.52 -4.29
CA MET A 414 -1.27 -17.96 -4.48
C MET A 414 -0.01 -18.63 -3.91
N VAL A 415 -0.20 -19.76 -3.25
CA VAL A 415 0.84 -20.68 -2.84
C VAL A 415 0.60 -22.01 -3.53
N TYR A 416 1.61 -22.52 -4.21
CA TYR A 416 1.64 -23.85 -4.79
C TYR A 416 2.74 -24.65 -4.11
N VAL A 417 2.46 -25.92 -3.79
CA VAL A 417 3.40 -26.85 -3.19
C VAL A 417 3.32 -28.17 -3.95
N GLU A 418 4.46 -28.74 -4.33
CA GLU A 418 4.53 -30.07 -4.94
C GLU A 418 5.62 -30.92 -4.29
N LEU A 419 5.40 -32.23 -4.24
CA LEU A 419 6.42 -33.19 -3.79
C LEU A 419 7.62 -33.16 -4.74
N SER A 420 8.82 -33.04 -4.16
CA SER A 420 10.09 -33.18 -4.89
C SER A 420 10.48 -34.67 -4.90
N GLY A 421 10.69 -35.26 -6.07
CA GLY A 421 11.09 -36.67 -6.20
C GLY A 421 11.08 -37.16 -7.65
N ALA A 422 11.56 -38.38 -7.88
CA ALA A 422 11.41 -39.00 -9.20
C ALA A 422 9.93 -39.33 -9.44
N PRO A 423 9.44 -39.38 -10.70
CA PRO A 423 8.04 -39.74 -11.00
C PRO A 423 7.59 -41.09 -10.41
N GLU A 424 8.55 -41.96 -10.09
CA GLU A 424 8.36 -43.29 -9.50
C GLU A 424 8.04 -43.25 -7.99
N ASP A 425 8.28 -42.11 -7.33
CA ASP A 425 7.97 -41.89 -5.92
C ASP A 425 6.48 -41.56 -5.72
N GLU A 426 5.61 -42.55 -5.92
CA GLU A 426 4.15 -42.39 -5.82
C GLU A 426 3.74 -41.72 -4.50
N PRO A 427 2.76 -40.78 -4.53
CA PRO A 427 2.33 -40.10 -3.31
C PRO A 427 1.71 -41.07 -2.31
N GLY A 428 2.10 -40.93 -1.05
CA GLY A 428 1.54 -41.70 0.06
C GLY A 428 0.21 -41.14 0.56
N THR A 429 -0.50 -41.93 1.37
CA THR A 429 -1.77 -41.54 1.98
C THR A 429 -1.64 -40.41 3.02
N THR A 430 -0.42 -40.15 3.50
CA THR A 430 -0.10 -39.08 4.46
C THR A 430 0.25 -37.76 3.78
N ASP A 431 0.64 -37.78 2.51
CA ASP A 431 1.22 -36.61 1.84
C ASP A 431 0.23 -35.47 1.70
N GLY A 432 -1.04 -35.74 1.36
CA GLY A 432 -2.06 -34.70 1.27
C GLY A 432 -2.32 -33.98 2.60
N ALA A 433 -2.24 -34.70 3.73
CA ALA A 433 -2.40 -34.09 5.04
C ALA A 433 -1.21 -33.17 5.40
N GLU A 434 0.02 -33.56 5.06
CA GLU A 434 1.23 -32.76 5.30
C GLU A 434 1.30 -31.54 4.37
N LEU A 435 0.95 -31.69 3.09
CA LEU A 435 0.84 -30.57 2.13
C LEU A 435 -0.20 -29.55 2.61
N ALA A 436 -1.37 -30.03 3.07
CA ALA A 436 -2.40 -29.17 3.65
C ALA A 436 -1.92 -28.47 4.93
N ALA A 437 -1.14 -29.16 5.78
CA ALA A 437 -0.55 -28.57 6.98
C ALA A 437 0.47 -27.48 6.63
N LEU A 438 1.25 -27.66 5.58
CA LEU A 438 2.20 -26.65 5.09
C LEU A 438 1.47 -25.41 4.55
N LEU A 439 0.40 -25.58 3.76
CA LEU A 439 -0.41 -24.45 3.29
C LEU A 439 -1.04 -23.68 4.45
N ARG A 440 -1.54 -24.36 5.49
CA ARG A 440 -2.03 -23.73 6.73
C ARG A 440 -0.93 -22.98 7.47
N ALA A 441 0.27 -23.54 7.58
CA ALA A 441 1.42 -22.87 8.18
C ALA A 441 1.83 -21.61 7.39
N LEU A 442 1.61 -21.62 6.08
CA LEU A 442 1.75 -20.46 5.20
C LEU A 442 0.55 -19.49 5.26
N GLY A 443 -0.45 -19.75 6.11
CA GLY A 443 -1.61 -18.88 6.30
C GLY A 443 -2.61 -18.94 5.15
N SER A 444 -2.78 -20.11 4.53
CA SER A 444 -3.84 -20.37 3.55
C SER A 444 -4.92 -21.21 4.21
N THR A 445 -6.10 -20.64 4.40
CA THR A 445 -7.24 -21.38 4.97
C THR A 445 -7.98 -22.17 3.88
N ASP A 446 -8.19 -21.56 2.71
CA ASP A 446 -8.79 -22.23 1.56
C ASP A 446 -7.71 -22.80 0.65
N ALA A 447 -7.77 -24.12 0.44
CA ALA A 447 -6.81 -24.85 -0.36
C ALA A 447 -7.42 -26.10 -1.00
N ILE A 448 -6.80 -26.53 -2.11
CA ILE A 448 -7.14 -27.75 -2.84
C ILE A 448 -5.93 -28.67 -2.92
N LEU A 449 -6.18 -29.98 -2.91
CA LEU A 449 -5.20 -31.03 -3.17
C LEU A 449 -5.33 -31.50 -4.62
N LEU A 450 -4.19 -31.80 -5.23
CA LEU A 450 -4.06 -32.28 -6.59
C LEU A 450 -3.47 -33.70 -6.58
N SER A 451 -4.07 -34.59 -7.36
CA SER A 451 -3.59 -35.97 -7.52
C SER A 451 -2.26 -36.05 -8.29
N ALA A 452 -1.96 -35.04 -9.12
CA ALA A 452 -0.72 -34.90 -9.87
C ALA A 452 -0.18 -33.46 -9.77
N PRO A 453 1.13 -33.25 -9.95
CA PRO A 453 1.70 -31.91 -10.08
C PRO A 453 1.05 -31.13 -11.22
N LEU A 454 0.89 -29.82 -11.03
CA LEU A 454 0.36 -28.93 -12.05
C LEU A 454 1.38 -28.78 -13.19
N PRO A 455 1.02 -29.02 -14.46
CA PRO A 455 1.91 -28.73 -15.58
C PRO A 455 2.17 -27.22 -15.66
N LEU A 456 3.33 -26.80 -15.18
CA LEU A 456 3.70 -25.41 -14.96
C LEU A 456 5.12 -25.15 -15.45
N ALA A 457 5.30 -24.05 -16.18
CA ALA A 457 6.59 -23.56 -16.63
C ALA A 457 6.76 -22.08 -16.28
N LEU A 458 7.73 -21.74 -15.44
CA LEU A 458 8.18 -20.38 -15.16
C LEU A 458 8.89 -19.81 -16.38
N GLY A 459 8.58 -18.57 -16.74
CA GLY A 459 9.06 -17.94 -17.98
C GLY A 459 8.58 -18.61 -19.28
N GLY A 460 7.91 -19.76 -19.19
CA GLY A 460 7.48 -20.60 -20.31
C GLY A 460 8.45 -21.74 -20.65
N ASP A 461 9.56 -21.89 -19.93
CA ASP A 461 10.64 -22.82 -20.32
C ASP A 461 11.32 -23.55 -19.16
N THR A 462 11.06 -23.19 -17.90
CA THR A 462 11.69 -23.83 -16.74
C THR A 462 10.70 -24.29 -15.69
N ASP A 463 10.95 -25.42 -15.05
CA ASP A 463 10.17 -25.89 -13.91
C ASP A 463 10.61 -25.20 -12.60
N LEU A 464 10.04 -25.61 -11.46
CA LEU A 464 10.42 -25.06 -10.15
C LEU A 464 11.87 -25.40 -9.75
N ALA A 465 12.40 -26.52 -10.25
CA ALA A 465 13.79 -26.96 -10.08
C ALA A 465 14.77 -26.22 -11.01
N GLN A 466 14.28 -25.32 -11.88
CA GLN A 466 15.03 -24.64 -12.94
C GLN A 466 15.58 -25.56 -14.03
N GLN A 467 14.95 -26.72 -14.22
CA GLN A 467 15.23 -27.59 -15.36
C GLN A 467 14.38 -27.17 -16.55
N ALA A 468 14.93 -27.35 -17.75
CA ALA A 468 14.21 -27.02 -18.98
C ALA A 468 12.99 -27.94 -19.12
N VAL A 469 11.81 -27.34 -19.34
CA VAL A 469 10.56 -28.05 -19.52
C VAL A 469 9.82 -27.53 -20.74
N ARG A 470 9.16 -28.43 -21.46
CA ARG A 470 8.22 -28.09 -22.53
C ARG A 470 6.87 -28.68 -22.18
N LEU A 471 5.91 -27.81 -21.87
CA LEU A 471 4.55 -28.27 -21.59
C LEU A 471 3.93 -28.91 -22.84
N ALA A 472 3.16 -29.97 -22.62
CA ALA A 472 2.40 -30.62 -23.68
C ALA A 472 1.42 -29.60 -24.30
N PRO A 473 1.14 -29.69 -25.61
CA PRO A 473 0.08 -28.90 -26.23
C PRO A 473 -1.25 -29.12 -25.50
N SER A 474 -1.96 -28.03 -25.23
CA SER A 474 -3.28 -28.04 -24.58
C SER A 474 -4.15 -26.97 -25.23
N ASP A 475 -5.44 -27.25 -25.38
CA ASP A 475 -6.43 -26.26 -25.81
C ASP A 475 -6.79 -25.29 -24.66
N GLU A 476 -6.52 -25.70 -23.42
CA GLU A 476 -6.64 -24.90 -22.20
C GLU A 476 -5.23 -24.58 -21.68
N VAL A 477 -4.75 -23.38 -21.97
CA VAL A 477 -3.46 -22.84 -21.52
C VAL A 477 -3.70 -21.49 -20.87
N VAL A 478 -3.15 -21.31 -19.68
CA VAL A 478 -3.15 -20.03 -18.97
C VAL A 478 -1.75 -19.45 -19.03
N VAL A 479 -1.60 -18.34 -19.73
CA VAL A 479 -0.34 -17.57 -19.76
C VAL A 479 -0.46 -16.40 -18.81
N LEU A 480 0.26 -16.47 -17.69
CA LEU A 480 0.38 -15.38 -16.74
C LEU A 480 1.47 -14.42 -17.20
N VAL A 481 1.07 -13.22 -17.58
CA VAL A 481 1.99 -12.17 -18.05
C VAL A 481 2.11 -11.04 -17.02
N ARG A 482 3.24 -10.34 -17.09
CA ARG A 482 3.54 -9.21 -16.21
C ARG A 482 2.58 -8.05 -16.44
N GLN A 483 2.02 -7.52 -15.36
CA GLN A 483 1.39 -6.20 -15.34
C GLN A 483 2.11 -5.22 -14.40
N PRO A 484 1.93 -3.90 -14.58
CA PRO A 484 2.39 -2.90 -13.62
C PRO A 484 1.70 -3.13 -12.27
N GLY A 485 2.50 -3.24 -11.21
CA GLY A 485 2.00 -3.38 -9.85
C GLY A 485 1.60 -2.04 -9.23
N PRO A 486 0.97 -2.05 -8.04
CA PRO A 486 0.63 -0.84 -7.31
C PRO A 486 1.86 0.03 -7.03
N GLY A 487 1.76 1.33 -7.31
CA GLY A 487 2.82 2.32 -7.13
C GLY A 487 2.26 3.72 -6.88
N ALA A 488 3.05 4.75 -7.21
CA ALA A 488 2.55 6.11 -7.28
C ALA A 488 2.77 6.67 -8.68
N ARG A 489 1.80 7.44 -9.17
CA ARG A 489 1.85 8.05 -10.49
C ARG A 489 1.14 9.39 -10.53
N ARG A 490 1.42 10.15 -11.59
CA ARG A 490 0.64 11.33 -11.93
C ARG A 490 -0.76 10.91 -12.36
N ILE A 491 -1.73 11.76 -12.06
CA ILE A 491 -3.13 11.65 -12.52
C ILE A 491 -3.60 13.02 -12.99
N PHE A 492 -4.65 13.05 -13.81
CA PHE A 492 -5.24 14.29 -14.33
C PHE A 492 -4.18 15.20 -15.01
N GLU A 493 -3.28 14.59 -15.78
CA GLU A 493 -2.15 15.29 -16.40
C GLU A 493 -2.59 16.31 -17.45
N ASP A 494 -3.74 16.08 -18.06
CA ASP A 494 -4.35 16.99 -19.04
C ASP A 494 -5.01 18.23 -18.42
N THR A 495 -5.06 18.34 -17.08
CA THR A 495 -5.64 19.52 -16.42
C THR A 495 -4.74 20.74 -16.65
N PRO A 496 -5.21 21.79 -17.36
CA PRO A 496 -4.37 22.92 -17.71
C PRO A 496 -4.09 23.82 -16.49
N ILE A 497 -2.91 24.44 -16.48
CA ILE A 497 -2.62 25.56 -15.57
C ILE A 497 -3.38 26.78 -16.06
N VAL A 498 -4.28 27.31 -15.24
CA VAL A 498 -5.10 28.48 -15.56
C VAL A 498 -4.73 29.70 -14.70
N PRO A 499 -5.02 30.93 -15.16
CA PRO A 499 -4.80 32.15 -14.39
C PRO A 499 -5.60 32.21 -13.08
N VAL A 500 -5.20 33.09 -12.16
CA VAL A 500 -5.81 33.27 -10.83
C VAL A 500 -7.29 33.59 -10.93
N GLU A 501 -7.67 34.38 -11.93
CA GLU A 501 -9.03 34.81 -12.22
C GLU A 501 -9.94 33.61 -12.56
N SER A 502 -9.37 32.53 -13.09
CA SER A 502 -10.09 31.30 -13.44
C SER A 502 -10.25 30.36 -12.24
N TRP A 503 -9.16 30.04 -11.53
CA TRP A 503 -9.21 29.03 -10.46
C TRP A 503 -9.68 29.58 -9.10
N HIS A 504 -9.38 30.84 -8.79
CA HIS A 504 -9.61 31.38 -7.45
C HIS A 504 -11.09 31.47 -7.06
N PRO A 505 -12.02 31.92 -7.94
CA PRO A 505 -13.45 31.92 -7.62
C PRO A 505 -13.99 30.52 -7.31
N LEU A 506 -13.52 29.51 -8.04
CA LEU A 506 -13.95 28.11 -7.89
C LEU A 506 -13.50 27.52 -6.55
N GLN A 507 -12.27 27.79 -6.12
CA GLN A 507 -11.77 27.33 -4.81
C GLN A 507 -12.36 28.12 -3.64
N SER A 508 -12.68 29.40 -3.85
CA SER A 508 -13.26 30.28 -2.84
C SER A 508 -14.74 30.00 -2.53
N ARG A 509 -15.47 29.37 -3.45
CA ARG A 509 -16.88 28.98 -3.22
C ARG A 509 -17.01 28.10 -1.98
N ARG A 510 -17.87 28.50 -1.03
CA ARG A 510 -18.17 27.72 0.18
C ARG A 510 -19.46 26.91 -0.01
N ILE A 511 -19.48 25.69 0.51
CA ILE A 511 -20.60 24.74 0.42
C ILE A 511 -21.33 24.67 1.77
N ARG A 512 -20.66 24.85 2.92
CA ARG A 512 -21.25 24.65 4.26
C ARG A 512 -20.93 25.71 5.30
N TYR A 513 -19.72 26.28 5.31
CA TYR A 513 -19.33 27.19 6.40
C TYR A 513 -19.85 28.61 6.17
N PHE A 514 -21.05 28.91 6.69
CA PHE A 514 -21.42 30.28 7.02
C PHE A 514 -20.59 30.72 8.24
N LYS A 515 -19.85 31.84 8.13
CA LYS A 515 -19.18 32.43 9.30
C LYS A 515 -20.24 32.65 10.39
N LYS A 516 -20.01 32.14 11.60
CA LYS A 516 -20.78 32.60 12.78
C LYS A 516 -20.67 34.13 12.81
N LYS A 517 -21.82 34.83 12.87
CA LYS A 517 -21.83 36.28 13.08
C LYS A 517 -20.95 36.59 14.29
N LYS A 518 -20.03 37.54 14.13
CA LYS A 518 -19.25 38.09 15.25
C LYS A 518 -20.29 38.54 16.29
N LYS A 519 -20.20 38.06 17.53
CA LYS A 519 -21.00 38.62 18.62
C LYS A 519 -20.60 40.10 18.67
N GLU A 520 -21.52 40.99 18.33
CA GLU A 520 -21.33 42.40 18.62
C GLU A 520 -21.06 42.49 20.13
N ALA A 521 -19.98 43.19 20.48
CA ALA A 521 -19.74 43.53 21.86
C ALA A 521 -20.97 44.35 22.29
N ALA A 522 -21.70 43.84 23.28
CA ALA A 522 -22.74 44.62 23.91
C ALA A 522 -22.04 45.72 24.69
N ASP A 523 -22.09 46.95 24.16
CA ASP A 523 -21.92 48.15 24.96
C ASP A 523 -23.13 48.26 25.90
N SER A 524 -22.93 47.93 27.17
CA SER A 524 -23.64 48.48 28.33
C SER A 524 -22.99 48.02 29.63
#